data_AF-A0A2P2MS09-F1
#
_entry.id   AF-A0A2P2MS09-F1
#
_cell.length_a   1.000
_cell.length_b   1.000
_cell.length_c   1.000
_cell.angle_alpha   90.00
_cell.angle_beta   90.00
_cell.angle_gamma   90.00
#
_symmetry.space_group_name_H-M   'P 1'
#
loop_
_entity.id
_entity.type
_entity.pdbx_description
1 polymer ?
#
loop_
_entity_poly.entity_id
_entity_poly.type
_entity_poly.pdbx_seq_one_letter_code
_entity_poly.pdbx_strand_id
1 'polypeptide(L)'
;MYITGHLDTVFPAEHRKEILRYIYYHQNEDGGWGLHIEGHSTMFCTALNYICMRILGEGPNGGQDDACTRARKWIHDHGSVTNIPSWGKTWLSILGVYDWSGCNPMPPEFWMLPSFLPMHPAKMWCYCRMVYMPMSYLYGKRFVGLITPLIQQLREELFTQPYDQINWKKNCHQCAPEDLYYPHPFIQDLIWDCLYISMEPLLTRWPLNMIIRKKALELTMKHIHYEDESSRYITIGCVEKVLCMLACWVEDPNGDYFKKHLARIPDYIWVAEDGMKMQSFGSQQWDTGFAIQALLATNLTDEIGDVLRRGHDFIKKSQVCSSLHLSTFVYPIL
;
A
#
# COMPACT_ATOMS: atom_id res chain seq x y z
N MET A 1 -4.26 -9.51 3.79
CA MET A 1 -4.62 -10.95 3.90
C MET A 1 -4.77 -11.43 5.33
N TYR A 2 -3.83 -11.14 6.23
CA TYR A 2 -3.96 -11.48 7.65
C TYR A 2 -5.24 -10.91 8.28
N ILE A 3 -5.46 -9.60 8.16
CA ILE A 3 -6.63 -8.89 8.72
C ILE A 3 -7.95 -9.47 8.20
N THR A 4 -8.02 -9.80 6.91
CA THR A 4 -9.25 -10.29 6.29
C THR A 4 -9.53 -11.76 6.57
N GLY A 5 -8.60 -12.50 7.20
CA GLY A 5 -8.76 -13.93 7.51
C GLY A 5 -8.62 -14.87 6.30
N HIS A 6 -7.98 -14.41 5.22
CA HIS A 6 -7.86 -15.16 3.96
C HIS A 6 -6.42 -15.57 3.64
N LEU A 7 -5.50 -15.48 4.61
CA LEU A 7 -4.08 -15.76 4.40
C LEU A 7 -3.85 -17.19 3.87
N ASP A 8 -4.35 -18.21 4.57
CA ASP A 8 -4.10 -19.61 4.21
C ASP A 8 -4.80 -20.02 2.90
N THR A 9 -5.95 -19.43 2.59
CA THR A 9 -6.70 -19.71 1.36
C THR A 9 -6.02 -19.15 0.12
N VAL A 10 -5.45 -17.94 0.23
CA VAL A 10 -4.81 -17.25 -0.91
C VAL A 10 -3.33 -17.59 -1.03
N PHE A 11 -2.66 -17.81 0.09
CA PHE A 11 -1.25 -18.20 0.16
C PHE A 11 -1.12 -19.54 0.89
N PRO A 12 -1.27 -20.67 0.16
CA PRO A 12 -1.00 -22.00 0.70
C PRO A 12 0.43 -22.13 1.23
N ALA A 13 0.70 -23.24 1.94
CA ALA A 13 2.00 -23.48 2.58
C ALA A 13 3.21 -23.27 1.64
N GLU A 14 3.15 -23.76 0.40
CA GLU A 14 4.25 -23.61 -0.56
C GLU A 14 4.44 -22.15 -1.01
N HIS A 15 3.36 -21.39 -1.20
CA HIS A 15 3.47 -19.96 -1.51
C HIS A 15 4.13 -19.20 -0.35
N ARG A 16 3.78 -19.53 0.89
CA ARG A 16 4.38 -18.89 2.07
C ARG A 16 5.89 -19.21 2.18
N LYS A 17 6.31 -20.44 1.88
CA LYS A 17 7.73 -20.80 1.81
C LYS A 17 8.47 -19.97 0.76
N GLU A 18 7.90 -19.80 -0.42
CA GLU A 18 8.53 -19.00 -1.48
C GLU A 18 8.53 -17.50 -1.17
N ILE A 19 7.53 -16.97 -0.46
CA ILE A 19 7.54 -15.58 0.04
C ILE A 19 8.65 -15.41 1.08
N LEU A 20 8.77 -16.34 2.04
CA LEU A 20 9.84 -16.33 3.03
C LEU A 20 11.22 -16.43 2.37
N ARG A 21 11.39 -17.30 1.38
CA ARG A 21 12.61 -17.42 0.58
C ARG A 21 13.02 -16.08 -0.04
N TYR A 22 12.05 -15.36 -0.65
CA TYR A 22 12.29 -14.03 -1.20
C TYR A 22 12.72 -13.03 -0.13
N ILE A 23 12.08 -13.04 1.04
CA ILE A 23 12.44 -12.15 2.14
C ILE A 23 13.87 -12.43 2.63
N TYR A 24 14.25 -13.71 2.82
CA TYR A 24 15.59 -14.07 3.28
C TYR A 24 16.67 -13.75 2.24
N TYR A 25 16.39 -14.00 0.96
CA TYR A 25 17.34 -13.77 -0.11
C TYR A 25 17.76 -12.30 -0.22
N HIS A 26 16.84 -11.39 0.07
CA HIS A 26 17.05 -9.94 -0.03
C HIS A 26 17.28 -9.25 1.33
N GLN A 27 17.55 -10.00 2.40
CA GLN A 27 17.98 -9.38 3.66
C GLN A 27 19.43 -8.89 3.52
N ASN A 28 19.67 -7.62 3.83
CA ASN A 28 21.00 -7.04 3.81
C ASN A 28 21.87 -7.62 4.95
N GLU A 29 23.19 -7.51 4.81
CA GLU A 29 24.17 -8.00 5.80
C GLU A 29 23.97 -7.38 7.20
N ASP A 30 23.45 -6.15 7.26
CA ASP A 30 23.14 -5.44 8.52
C ASP A 30 21.83 -5.93 9.19
N GLY A 31 21.10 -6.84 8.53
CA GLY A 31 19.85 -7.40 9.02
C GLY A 31 18.57 -6.68 8.56
N GLY A 32 18.69 -5.57 7.82
CA GLY A 32 17.56 -4.81 7.32
C GLY A 32 17.19 -5.12 5.86
N TRP A 33 16.25 -4.33 5.32
CA TRP A 33 15.84 -4.35 3.91
C TRP A 33 15.69 -2.94 3.38
N GLY A 34 16.08 -2.72 2.13
CA GLY A 34 15.92 -1.44 1.46
C GLY A 34 14.55 -1.23 0.81
N LEU A 35 14.34 -0.02 0.29
CA LEU A 35 13.12 0.33 -0.47
C LEU A 35 13.00 -0.47 -1.78
N HIS A 36 14.13 -0.94 -2.30
CA HIS A 36 14.26 -1.88 -3.41
C HIS A 36 15.41 -2.85 -3.11
N ILE A 37 15.54 -3.91 -3.91
CA ILE A 37 16.50 -5.01 -3.67
C ILE A 37 17.98 -4.59 -3.66
N GLU A 38 18.32 -3.47 -4.33
CA GLU A 38 19.68 -2.90 -4.33
C GLU A 38 19.87 -1.78 -3.28
N GLY A 39 18.85 -1.49 -2.47
CA GLY A 39 18.82 -0.36 -1.56
C GLY A 39 19.44 -0.67 -0.20
N HIS A 40 20.01 0.35 0.45
CA HIS A 40 20.38 0.27 1.85
C HIS A 40 19.16 0.06 2.73
N SER A 41 19.37 -0.53 3.91
CA SER A 41 18.29 -0.84 4.86
C SER A 41 17.55 0.40 5.33
N THR A 42 16.22 0.33 5.38
CA THR A 42 15.37 1.41 5.87
C THR A 42 14.38 0.94 6.94
N MET A 43 13.87 1.84 7.77
CA MET A 43 12.90 1.50 8.83
C MET A 43 11.61 0.97 8.22
N PHE A 44 11.16 1.56 7.11
CA PHE A 44 9.94 1.13 6.45
C PHE A 44 10.00 -0.32 6.01
N CYS A 45 10.97 -0.68 5.19
CA CYS A 45 11.05 -2.01 4.62
C CYS A 45 11.50 -3.06 5.65
N THR A 46 12.37 -2.69 6.59
CA THR A 46 12.79 -3.62 7.65
C THR A 46 11.63 -3.99 8.57
N ALA A 47 10.84 -3.00 9.00
CA ALA A 47 9.67 -3.26 9.84
C ALA A 47 8.60 -4.09 9.11
N LEU A 48 8.30 -3.78 7.84
CA LEU A 48 7.30 -4.51 7.07
C LEU A 48 7.73 -5.95 6.77
N ASN A 49 8.99 -6.19 6.42
CA ASN A 49 9.50 -7.55 6.20
C ASN A 49 9.54 -8.35 7.50
N TYR A 50 9.95 -7.74 8.62
CA TYR A 50 9.86 -8.38 9.93
C TYR A 50 8.43 -8.83 10.25
N ILE A 51 7.46 -7.93 10.13
CA ILE A 51 6.05 -8.24 10.37
C ILE A 51 5.54 -9.32 9.42
N CYS A 52 5.96 -9.29 8.15
CA CYS A 52 5.57 -10.30 7.17
C CYS A 52 6.07 -11.69 7.58
N MET A 53 7.34 -11.83 7.97
CA MET A 53 7.87 -13.09 8.50
C MET A 53 7.08 -13.58 9.73
N ARG A 54 6.78 -12.68 10.68
CA ARG A 54 6.00 -13.01 11.88
C ARG A 54 4.57 -13.46 11.54
N ILE A 55 3.92 -12.83 10.57
CA ILE A 55 2.58 -13.22 10.06
C ILE A 55 2.64 -14.60 9.36
N LEU A 56 3.73 -14.90 8.67
CA LEU A 56 3.93 -16.17 7.95
C LEU A 56 4.34 -17.33 8.86
N GLY A 57 4.54 -17.08 10.15
CA GLY A 57 4.73 -18.10 11.18
C GLY A 57 6.14 -18.15 11.78
N GLU A 58 7.08 -17.33 11.30
CA GLU A 58 8.41 -17.27 11.91
C GLU A 58 8.35 -16.71 13.32
N GLY A 59 9.13 -17.29 14.24
CA GLY A 59 9.27 -16.81 15.62
C GLY A 59 10.02 -15.47 15.72
N PRO A 60 10.01 -14.81 16.90
CA PRO A 60 10.74 -13.55 17.09
C PRO A 60 12.27 -13.72 17.00
N ASN A 61 12.74 -14.96 17.19
CA ASN A 61 14.13 -15.37 17.00
C ASN A 61 14.23 -16.42 15.87
N GLY A 62 13.26 -16.41 14.93
CA GLY A 62 13.17 -17.36 13.84
C GLY A 62 13.72 -16.81 12.52
N GLY A 63 13.37 -17.50 11.43
CA GLY A 63 13.85 -17.24 10.09
C GLY A 63 15.20 -17.90 9.79
N GLN A 64 15.53 -17.97 8.50
CA GLN A 64 16.82 -18.45 8.06
C GLN A 64 17.93 -17.56 8.62
N ASP A 65 18.98 -18.17 9.17
CA ASP A 65 20.13 -17.47 9.75
C ASP A 65 19.75 -16.40 10.81
N ASP A 66 18.73 -16.65 11.64
CA ASP A 66 18.24 -15.69 12.64
C ASP A 66 17.74 -14.35 12.04
N ALA A 67 17.17 -14.39 10.83
CA ALA A 67 16.70 -13.21 10.10
C ALA A 67 15.81 -12.28 10.95
N CYS A 68 14.87 -12.83 11.75
CA CYS A 68 14.02 -12.02 12.63
C CYS A 68 14.83 -11.34 13.74
N THR A 69 15.79 -12.03 14.35
CA THR A 69 16.65 -11.44 15.39
C THR A 69 17.44 -10.26 14.85
N ARG A 70 18.08 -10.42 13.68
CA ARG A 70 18.86 -9.36 13.05
C ARG A 70 18.00 -8.15 12.68
N ALA A 71 16.84 -8.40 12.07
CA ALA A 71 15.88 -7.38 11.70
C ALA A 71 15.39 -6.57 12.90
N ARG A 72 15.01 -7.24 13.99
CA ARG A 72 14.56 -6.57 15.22
C ARG A 72 15.68 -5.75 15.85
N LYS A 73 16.91 -6.28 15.87
CA LYS A 73 18.08 -5.53 16.33
C LYS A 73 18.27 -4.26 15.49
N TRP A 74 18.24 -4.38 14.16
CA TRP A 74 18.34 -3.25 13.26
C TRP A 74 17.25 -2.20 13.56
N ILE A 75 15.98 -2.62 13.70
CA ILE A 75 14.86 -1.72 14.04
C ILE A 75 15.14 -0.97 15.34
N HIS A 76 15.63 -1.65 16.38
CA HIS A 76 15.90 -1.02 17.68
C HIS A 76 17.08 -0.05 17.62
N ASP A 77 18.16 -0.41 16.93
CA ASP A 77 19.35 0.42 16.79
C ASP A 77 19.05 1.74 16.04
N HIS A 78 18.02 1.76 15.18
CA HIS A 78 17.61 2.92 14.38
C HIS A 78 16.38 3.65 14.97
N GLY A 79 16.12 3.47 16.26
CA GLY A 79 15.13 4.23 17.01
C GLY A 79 13.70 3.69 16.94
N SER A 80 13.53 2.42 16.58
CA SER A 80 12.26 1.69 16.56
C SER A 80 11.24 2.16 15.52
N VAL A 81 10.11 1.46 15.44
CA VAL A 81 9.04 1.82 14.51
C VAL A 81 8.33 3.15 14.86
N THR A 82 8.71 3.85 15.93
CA THR A 82 8.31 5.26 16.14
C THR A 82 8.83 6.18 15.04
N ASN A 83 9.97 5.84 14.43
CA ASN A 83 10.59 6.57 13.33
C ASN A 83 10.18 6.08 11.94
N ILE A 84 9.20 5.16 11.83
CA ILE A 84 8.77 4.66 10.51
C ILE A 84 8.12 5.81 9.69
N PRO A 85 8.33 5.90 8.36
CA PRO A 85 7.72 6.96 7.55
C PRO A 85 6.18 6.85 7.50
N SER A 86 5.53 7.90 6.99
CA SER A 86 4.07 8.08 7.03
C SER A 86 3.27 6.89 6.49
N TRP A 87 3.69 6.29 5.37
CA TRP A 87 3.04 5.10 4.81
C TRP A 87 3.16 3.89 5.73
N GLY A 88 4.29 3.73 6.41
CA GLY A 88 4.49 2.71 7.43
C GLY A 88 3.58 2.93 8.63
N LYS A 89 3.47 4.16 9.13
CA LYS A 89 2.54 4.49 10.22
C LYS A 89 1.10 4.12 9.87
N THR A 90 0.68 4.40 8.63
CA THR A 90 -0.64 4.01 8.12
C THR A 90 -0.84 2.49 8.15
N TRP A 91 0.11 1.72 7.60
CA TRP A 91 0.02 0.25 7.59
C TRP A 91 0.03 -0.35 9.00
N LEU A 92 0.91 0.14 9.89
CA LEU A 92 0.97 -0.34 11.26
C LEU A 92 -0.28 0.05 12.06
N SER A 93 -0.89 1.20 11.77
CA SER A 93 -2.16 1.61 12.40
C SER A 93 -3.32 0.74 11.95
N ILE A 94 -3.40 0.45 10.65
CA ILE A 94 -4.36 -0.51 10.08
C ILE A 94 -4.21 -1.89 10.72
N LEU A 95 -2.97 -2.36 10.89
CA LEU A 95 -2.68 -3.66 11.52
C LEU A 95 -2.98 -3.67 13.02
N GLY A 96 -2.95 -2.51 13.68
CA GLY A 96 -3.14 -2.36 15.12
C GLY A 96 -1.85 -2.42 15.93
N VAL A 97 -0.69 -2.28 15.30
CA VAL A 97 0.63 -2.19 15.96
C VAL A 97 1.00 -0.74 16.30
N TYR A 98 0.34 0.24 15.71
CA TYR A 98 0.61 1.67 15.90
C TYR A 98 -0.70 2.43 16.14
N ASP A 99 -0.67 3.52 16.90
CA ASP A 99 -1.88 4.32 17.14
C ASP A 99 -2.06 5.42 16.08
N TRP A 100 -3.26 5.54 15.53
CA TRP A 100 -3.60 6.55 14.52
C TRP A 100 -3.29 7.99 14.94
N SER A 101 -3.24 8.29 16.25
CA SER A 101 -2.87 9.61 16.76
C SER A 101 -1.41 9.99 16.52
N GLY A 102 -0.55 9.03 16.17
CA GLY A 102 0.83 9.29 15.76
C GLY A 102 1.03 9.40 14.25
N CYS A 103 -0.05 9.43 13.46
CA CYS A 103 -0.04 9.67 12.03
C CYS A 103 -0.35 11.14 11.71
N ASN A 104 0.22 11.66 10.62
CA ASN A 104 -0.26 12.90 10.03
C ASN A 104 -1.72 12.73 9.54
N PRO A 105 -2.56 13.78 9.64
CA PRO A 105 -3.96 13.65 9.26
C PRO A 105 -4.16 13.34 7.77
N MET A 106 -5.05 12.39 7.46
CA MET A 106 -5.48 12.10 6.09
C MET A 106 -7.01 12.25 5.99
N PRO A 107 -7.55 13.48 6.11
CA PRO A 107 -8.99 13.69 6.22
C PRO A 107 -9.70 13.33 4.90
N PRO A 108 -10.74 12.46 4.93
CA PRO A 108 -11.51 12.15 3.72
C PRO A 108 -12.28 13.38 3.19
N GLU A 109 -12.47 14.42 3.99
CA GLU A 109 -13.08 15.69 3.55
C GLU A 109 -12.32 16.35 2.40
N PHE A 110 -11.03 16.01 2.22
CA PHE A 110 -10.23 16.45 1.09
C PHE A 110 -10.88 16.12 -0.28
N TRP A 111 -11.61 15.01 -0.37
CA TRP A 111 -12.31 14.58 -1.59
C TRP A 111 -13.56 15.39 -1.90
N MET A 112 -14.05 16.20 -0.95
CA MET A 112 -15.22 17.08 -1.13
C MET A 112 -14.83 18.50 -1.54
N LEU A 113 -13.54 18.80 -1.72
CA LEU A 113 -13.10 20.14 -2.09
C LEU A 113 -13.72 20.56 -3.44
N PRO A 114 -14.05 21.85 -3.63
CA PRO A 114 -14.47 22.36 -4.94
C PRO A 114 -13.37 22.28 -6.00
N SER A 115 -13.74 21.94 -7.24
CA SER A 115 -12.81 21.72 -8.37
C SER A 115 -11.96 22.94 -8.75
N PHE A 116 -12.44 24.16 -8.45
CA PHE A 116 -11.69 25.38 -8.72
C PHE A 116 -10.46 25.56 -7.82
N LEU A 117 -10.42 24.93 -6.64
CA LEU A 117 -9.29 25.06 -5.72
C LEU A 117 -8.01 24.42 -6.32
N PRO A 118 -6.82 25.00 -6.06
CA PRO A 118 -5.56 24.49 -6.59
C PRO A 118 -5.21 23.10 -6.04
N MET A 119 -5.56 22.84 -4.77
CA MET A 119 -5.31 21.56 -4.08
C MET A 119 -6.38 20.50 -4.34
N HIS A 120 -7.28 20.71 -5.31
CA HIS A 120 -8.34 19.76 -5.58
C HIS A 120 -7.77 18.39 -6.01
N PRO A 121 -8.27 17.25 -5.47
CA PRO A 121 -7.68 15.94 -5.74
C PRO A 121 -7.58 15.56 -7.23
N ALA A 122 -8.50 16.01 -8.07
CA ALA A 122 -8.44 15.75 -9.52
C ALA A 122 -7.18 16.31 -10.21
N LYS A 123 -6.51 17.31 -9.62
CA LYS A 123 -5.27 17.93 -10.14
C LYS A 123 -4.01 17.25 -9.63
N MET A 124 -4.12 16.27 -8.72
CA MET A 124 -2.99 15.51 -8.21
C MET A 124 -2.55 14.44 -9.22
N TRP A 125 -1.26 14.10 -9.16
CA TRP A 125 -0.73 12.94 -9.89
C TRP A 125 -1.52 11.68 -9.55
N CYS A 126 -1.88 10.89 -10.58
CA CYS A 126 -2.81 9.77 -10.45
C CYS A 126 -2.38 8.78 -9.37
N TYR A 127 -1.12 8.32 -9.35
CA TYR A 127 -0.64 7.38 -8.33
C TYR A 127 -0.78 7.93 -6.91
N CYS A 128 -0.42 9.19 -6.69
CA CYS A 128 -0.58 9.84 -5.40
C CYS A 128 -2.06 9.87 -4.99
N ARG A 129 -2.93 10.35 -5.89
CA ARG A 129 -4.38 10.41 -5.67
C ARG A 129 -4.96 9.04 -5.30
N MET A 130 -4.62 8.01 -6.07
CA MET A 130 -5.21 6.68 -5.93
C MET A 130 -4.74 5.96 -4.67
N VAL A 131 -3.52 6.21 -4.19
CA VAL A 131 -3.05 5.64 -2.91
C VAL A 131 -3.67 6.36 -1.70
N TYR A 132 -3.70 7.69 -1.70
CA TYR A 132 -4.22 8.45 -0.55
C TYR A 132 -5.74 8.33 -0.39
N MET A 133 -6.48 7.96 -1.44
CA MET A 133 -7.92 7.76 -1.39
C MET A 133 -8.36 6.67 -0.39
N PRO A 134 -7.99 5.39 -0.55
CA PRO A 134 -8.32 4.36 0.44
C PRO A 134 -7.61 4.58 1.78
N MET A 135 -6.40 5.15 1.82
CA MET A 135 -5.75 5.52 3.10
C MET A 135 -6.60 6.50 3.90
N SER A 136 -7.12 7.54 3.26
CA SER A 136 -7.99 8.54 3.93
C SER A 136 -9.34 7.96 4.37
N TYR A 137 -9.88 6.99 3.63
CA TYR A 137 -11.08 6.27 4.03
C TYR A 137 -10.85 5.48 5.32
N LEU A 138 -9.76 4.69 5.36
CA LEU A 138 -9.39 3.88 6.52
C LEU A 138 -9.02 4.75 7.73
N TYR A 139 -8.30 5.85 7.52
CA TYR A 139 -8.00 6.85 8.54
C TYR A 139 -9.27 7.51 9.07
N GLY A 140 -10.18 7.96 8.19
CA GLY A 140 -11.43 8.61 8.56
C GLY A 140 -12.38 7.69 9.33
N LYS A 141 -12.36 6.39 9.04
CA LYS A 141 -13.03 5.33 9.82
C LYS A 141 -12.30 4.95 11.11
N ARG A 142 -11.04 5.36 11.28
CA ARG A 142 -10.13 4.88 12.33
C ARG A 142 -10.06 3.36 12.36
N PHE A 143 -10.02 2.73 11.19
CA PHE A 143 -10.02 1.28 11.09
C PHE A 143 -8.76 0.69 11.72
N VAL A 144 -8.95 -0.33 12.54
CA VAL A 144 -7.88 -1.12 13.15
C VAL A 144 -8.29 -2.59 13.06
N GLY A 145 -7.37 -3.45 12.61
CA GLY A 145 -7.56 -4.90 12.59
C GLY A 145 -7.75 -5.49 14.00
N LEU A 146 -8.15 -6.77 14.05
CA LEU A 146 -8.29 -7.45 15.32
C LEU A 146 -6.95 -7.54 16.05
N ILE A 147 -6.93 -7.17 17.34
CA ILE A 147 -5.74 -7.28 18.19
C ILE A 147 -5.57 -8.73 18.65
N THR A 148 -4.89 -9.52 17.83
CA THR A 148 -4.57 -10.93 18.12
C THR A 148 -3.36 -11.05 19.04
N PRO A 149 -3.07 -12.25 19.59
CA PRO A 149 -1.84 -12.49 20.35
C PRO A 149 -0.56 -12.14 19.56
N LEU A 150 -0.56 -12.34 18.23
CA LEU A 150 0.56 -11.94 17.38
C LEU A 150 0.72 -10.41 17.36
N ILE A 151 -0.37 -9.65 17.25
CA ILE A 151 -0.31 -8.18 17.27
C ILE A 151 0.19 -7.67 18.63
N GLN A 152 -0.21 -8.32 19.73
CA GLN A 152 0.31 -8.00 21.07
C GLN A 152 1.83 -8.23 21.14
N GLN A 153 2.32 -9.39 20.67
CA GLN A 153 3.76 -9.66 20.57
C GLN A 153 4.49 -8.63 19.71
N LEU A 154 3.95 -8.26 18.55
CA LEU A 154 4.56 -7.24 17.68
C LEU A 154 4.69 -5.87 18.38
N ARG A 155 3.73 -5.49 19.25
CA ARG A 155 3.81 -4.27 20.06
C ARG A 155 4.90 -4.32 21.13
N GLU A 156 5.30 -5.51 21.58
CA GLU A 156 6.43 -5.68 22.50
C GLU A 156 7.76 -5.76 21.74
N GLU A 157 7.74 -6.33 20.53
CA GLU A 157 8.94 -6.58 19.73
C GLU A 157 9.47 -5.36 18.98
N LEU A 158 8.59 -4.46 18.51
CA LEU A 158 8.96 -3.41 17.55
C LEU A 158 9.32 -2.06 18.17
N PHE A 159 9.10 -1.90 19.48
CA PHE A 159 9.33 -0.65 20.20
C PHE A 159 10.42 -0.82 21.25
N THR A 160 11.19 0.25 21.50
CA THR A 160 12.23 0.27 22.55
C THR A 160 11.68 0.67 23.92
N GLN A 161 10.40 1.02 23.99
CA GLN A 161 9.69 1.39 25.22
C GLN A 161 8.30 0.72 25.24
N PRO A 162 7.68 0.57 26.43
CA PRO A 162 6.35 -0.01 26.54
C PRO A 162 5.32 0.74 25.68
N TYR A 163 4.49 -0.02 24.96
CA TYR A 163 3.53 0.51 23.98
C TYR A 163 2.58 1.57 24.57
N ASP A 164 2.11 1.33 25.79
CA ASP A 164 1.21 2.17 26.58
C ASP A 164 1.86 3.48 27.07
N GLN A 165 3.19 3.58 27.04
CA GLN A 165 3.94 4.77 27.42
C GLN A 165 4.35 5.65 26.22
N ILE A 166 4.02 5.24 25.00
CA ILE A 166 4.38 5.96 23.77
C ILE A 166 3.56 7.25 23.65
N ASN A 167 4.26 8.38 23.49
CA ASN A 167 3.62 9.66 23.18
C ASN A 167 3.42 9.79 21.67
N TRP A 168 2.34 9.19 21.17
CA TRP A 168 2.02 9.12 19.75
C TRP A 168 2.04 10.49 19.04
N LYS A 169 1.54 11.55 19.68
CA LYS A 169 1.47 12.89 19.09
C LYS A 169 2.85 13.44 18.70
N LYS A 170 3.90 13.10 19.45
CA LYS A 170 5.27 13.53 19.15
C LYS A 170 5.87 12.79 17.95
N ASN A 171 5.27 11.67 17.56
CA ASN A 171 5.80 10.82 16.51
C ASN A 171 5.27 11.19 15.13
N CYS A 172 4.27 12.07 15.00
CA CYS A 172 3.69 12.44 13.69
C CYS A 172 4.75 12.86 12.66
N HIS A 173 5.72 13.65 13.08
CA HIS A 173 6.81 14.17 12.25
C HIS A 173 8.11 13.36 12.31
N GLN A 174 8.17 12.32 13.14
CA GLN A 174 9.35 11.47 13.22
C GLN A 174 9.50 10.61 11.97
N CYS A 175 10.71 10.55 11.43
CA CYS A 175 11.09 9.71 10.31
C CYS A 175 12.58 9.37 10.47
N ALA A 176 12.93 8.11 10.25
CA ALA A 176 14.32 7.68 10.26
C ALA A 176 15.10 8.40 9.15
N PRO A 177 16.35 8.83 9.38
CA PRO A 177 17.17 9.50 8.38
C PRO A 177 17.33 8.69 7.09
N GLU A 178 17.40 7.37 7.21
CA GLU A 178 17.58 6.42 6.10
C GLU A 178 16.36 6.40 5.15
N ASP A 179 15.17 6.73 5.66
CA ASP A 179 13.91 6.82 4.90
C ASP A 179 13.64 8.24 4.37
N LEU A 180 14.36 9.27 4.83
CA LEU A 180 14.06 10.67 4.56
C LEU A 180 14.69 11.17 3.25
N TYR A 181 14.12 10.77 2.11
CA TYR A 181 14.59 11.24 0.81
C TYR A 181 14.16 12.70 0.50
N TYR A 182 12.91 13.05 0.82
CA TYR A 182 12.38 14.40 0.67
C TYR A 182 11.99 14.97 2.04
N PRO A 183 12.83 15.80 2.67
CA PRO A 183 12.48 16.43 3.92
C PRO A 183 11.31 17.40 3.72
N HIS A 184 10.41 17.45 4.70
CA HIS A 184 9.31 18.38 4.65
C HIS A 184 9.80 19.83 4.75
N PRO A 185 9.33 20.73 3.88
CA PRO A 185 9.49 22.16 4.11
C PRO A 185 8.72 22.58 5.37
N PHE A 186 9.22 23.56 6.10
CA PHE A 186 8.54 24.09 7.30
C PHE A 186 7.07 24.46 7.09
N ILE A 187 6.73 25.00 5.91
CA ILE A 187 5.34 25.34 5.54
C ILE A 187 4.44 24.09 5.52
N GLN A 188 4.96 22.95 5.06
CA GLN A 188 4.22 21.69 5.03
C GLN A 188 3.95 21.19 6.46
N ASP A 189 4.94 21.25 7.34
CA ASP A 189 4.75 20.85 8.74
C ASP A 189 3.74 21.76 9.46
N LEU A 190 3.79 23.08 9.19
CA LEU A 190 2.79 24.02 9.72
C LEU A 190 1.37 23.70 9.24
N ILE A 191 1.20 23.33 7.96
CA ILE A 191 -0.09 22.91 7.42
C ILE A 191 -0.56 21.63 8.13
N TRP A 192 0.32 20.64 8.29
CA TRP A 192 -0.03 19.39 8.98
C TRP A 192 -0.41 19.63 10.44
N ASP A 193 0.34 20.48 11.15
CA ASP A 193 0.05 20.85 12.54
C ASP A 193 -1.29 21.58 12.65
N CYS A 194 -1.59 22.52 11.75
CA CYS A 194 -2.88 23.19 11.70
C CYS A 194 -4.03 22.21 11.44
N LEU A 195 -3.85 21.28 10.51
CA LEU A 195 -4.84 20.24 10.25
C LEU A 195 -5.03 19.33 11.47
N TYR A 196 -3.94 18.93 12.13
CA TYR A 196 -3.97 18.02 13.28
C TYR A 196 -4.57 18.67 14.53
N ILE A 197 -4.19 19.91 14.84
CA ILE A 197 -4.59 20.61 16.06
C ILE A 197 -5.99 21.21 15.93
N SER A 198 -6.33 21.75 14.77
CA SER A 198 -7.57 22.52 14.58
C SER A 198 -8.65 21.74 13.84
N MET A 199 -8.32 21.18 12.67
CA MET A 199 -9.32 20.58 11.79
C MET A 199 -9.75 19.19 12.25
N GLU A 200 -8.81 18.33 12.66
CA GLU A 200 -9.15 16.96 13.07
C GLU A 200 -10.06 16.93 14.31
N PRO A 201 -9.81 17.67 15.40
CA PRO A 201 -10.71 17.69 16.55
C PRO A 201 -12.06 18.31 16.24
N LEU A 202 -12.12 19.27 15.32
CA LEU A 202 -13.37 19.91 14.90
C LEU A 202 -14.24 18.94 14.08
N LEU A 203 -13.65 18.29 13.09
CA LEU A 203 -14.36 17.38 12.19
C LEU A 203 -14.68 16.02 12.83
N THR A 204 -13.95 15.60 13.86
CA THR A 204 -14.24 14.36 14.62
C THR A 204 -15.31 14.55 15.69
N ARG A 205 -15.65 15.78 16.07
CA ARG A 205 -16.70 16.07 17.05
C ARG A 205 -18.09 16.12 16.43
N TRP A 206 -19.08 15.82 17.25
CA TRP A 206 -20.48 16.05 16.89
C TRP A 206 -20.75 17.57 16.77
N PRO A 207 -21.51 18.05 15.76
CA PRO A 207 -22.25 17.30 14.74
C PRO A 207 -21.46 17.08 13.43
N LEU A 208 -20.29 17.70 13.26
CA LEU A 208 -19.54 17.69 11.99
C LEU A 208 -19.09 16.28 11.57
N ASN A 209 -18.78 15.41 12.53
CA ASN A 209 -18.49 14.00 12.26
C ASN A 209 -19.69 13.29 11.58
N MET A 210 -20.89 13.47 12.13
CA MET A 210 -22.08 12.80 11.61
C MET A 210 -22.52 13.31 10.23
N ILE A 211 -22.18 14.55 9.89
CA ILE A 211 -22.65 15.19 8.67
C ILE A 211 -21.55 15.23 7.60
N ILE A 212 -20.38 15.81 7.91
CA ILE A 212 -19.32 16.07 6.94
C ILE A 212 -18.46 14.81 6.77
N ARG A 213 -17.89 14.26 7.85
CA ARG A 213 -17.04 13.06 7.80
C ARG A 213 -17.78 11.89 7.18
N LYS A 214 -19.05 11.67 7.57
CA LYS A 214 -19.89 10.62 6.98
C LYS A 214 -20.06 10.78 5.47
N LYS A 215 -20.45 11.97 4.99
CA LYS A 215 -20.59 12.26 3.55
C LYS A 215 -19.25 12.12 2.81
N ALA A 216 -18.15 12.55 3.43
CA ALA A 216 -16.83 12.42 2.88
C ALA A 216 -16.43 10.95 2.69
N LEU A 217 -16.71 10.09 3.68
CA LEU A 217 -16.46 8.65 3.60
C LEU A 217 -17.33 7.98 2.53
N GLU A 218 -18.61 8.33 2.43
CA GLU A 218 -19.51 7.84 1.38
C GLU A 218 -19.02 8.24 -0.02
N LEU A 219 -18.61 9.49 -0.21
CA LEU A 219 -18.04 9.97 -1.48
C LEU A 219 -16.72 9.26 -1.81
N THR A 220 -15.84 9.10 -0.82
CA THR A 220 -14.54 8.43 -1.00
C THR A 220 -14.75 6.98 -1.43
N MET A 221 -15.66 6.24 -0.79
CA MET A 221 -15.96 4.86 -1.20
C MET A 221 -16.59 4.79 -2.59
N LYS A 222 -17.45 5.76 -2.94
CA LYS A 222 -18.01 5.85 -4.30
C LYS A 222 -16.91 6.04 -5.36
N HIS A 223 -15.82 6.73 -5.04
CA HIS A 223 -14.65 6.82 -5.93
C HIS A 223 -13.83 5.54 -5.98
N ILE A 224 -13.64 4.85 -4.84
CA ILE A 224 -12.98 3.53 -4.79
C ILE A 224 -13.72 2.52 -5.66
N HIS A 225 -15.05 2.41 -5.50
CA HIS A 225 -15.88 1.52 -6.32
C HIS A 225 -15.83 1.84 -7.81
N TYR A 226 -15.77 3.12 -8.17
CA TYR A 226 -15.62 3.53 -9.56
C TYR A 226 -14.29 3.05 -10.16
N GLU A 227 -13.19 3.25 -9.44
CA GLU A 227 -11.88 2.74 -9.87
C GLU A 227 -11.91 1.23 -10.02
N ASP A 228 -12.43 0.53 -9.02
CA ASP A 228 -12.52 -0.93 -9.00
C ASP A 228 -13.28 -1.47 -10.20
N GLU A 229 -14.42 -0.87 -10.54
CA GLU A 229 -15.19 -1.26 -11.73
C GLU A 229 -14.44 -0.95 -13.02
N SER A 230 -13.78 0.22 -13.09
CA SER A 230 -13.09 0.68 -14.28
C SER A 230 -11.86 -0.17 -14.64
N SER A 231 -11.13 -0.60 -13.62
CA SER A 231 -9.92 -1.42 -13.74
C SER A 231 -10.20 -2.92 -13.64
N ARG A 232 -11.47 -3.32 -13.46
CA ARG A 232 -11.88 -4.69 -13.18
C ARG A 232 -11.15 -5.28 -11.96
N TYR A 233 -11.04 -4.46 -10.92
CA TYR A 233 -10.49 -4.76 -9.60
C TYR A 233 -8.98 -5.03 -9.60
N ILE A 234 -8.30 -4.64 -10.69
CA ILE A 234 -6.83 -4.68 -10.77
C ILE A 234 -6.26 -3.39 -10.18
N THR A 235 -6.90 -2.24 -10.34
CA THR A 235 -6.40 -0.89 -9.95
C THR A 235 -5.11 -0.48 -10.69
N ILE A 236 -4.52 0.68 -10.37
CA ILE A 236 -3.33 1.21 -11.06
C ILE A 236 -2.01 0.60 -10.56
N GLY A 237 -2.00 -0.07 -9.41
CA GLY A 237 -0.78 -0.68 -8.87
C GLY A 237 -0.97 -1.40 -7.53
N CYS A 238 0.07 -2.11 -7.07
CA CYS A 238 -0.07 -3.07 -5.97
C CYS A 238 -0.47 -2.45 -4.64
N VAL A 239 0.10 -1.28 -4.33
CA VAL A 239 -0.18 -0.57 -3.08
C VAL A 239 -1.64 -0.14 -3.03
N GLU A 240 -2.13 0.45 -4.11
CA GLU A 240 -3.54 0.83 -4.23
C GLU A 240 -4.43 -0.42 -4.17
N LYS A 241 -4.10 -1.46 -4.95
CA LYS A 241 -4.88 -2.69 -5.04
C LYS A 241 -5.21 -3.28 -3.68
N VAL A 242 -4.22 -3.36 -2.78
CA VAL A 242 -4.42 -3.94 -1.45
C VAL A 242 -5.18 -3.01 -0.51
N LEU A 243 -5.05 -1.70 -0.68
CA LEU A 243 -5.75 -0.70 0.13
C LEU A 243 -7.23 -0.57 -0.29
N CYS A 244 -7.54 -0.53 -1.59
CA CYS A 244 -8.90 -0.54 -2.11
C CYS A 244 -9.62 -1.84 -1.73
N MET A 245 -8.96 -3.00 -1.91
CA MET A 245 -9.49 -4.29 -1.45
C MET A 245 -9.82 -4.26 0.05
N LEU A 246 -8.94 -3.73 0.89
CA LEU A 246 -9.19 -3.63 2.32
C LEU A 246 -10.33 -2.65 2.63
N ALA A 247 -10.40 -1.51 1.95
CA ALA A 247 -11.49 -0.55 2.13
C ALA A 247 -12.85 -1.18 1.81
N CYS A 248 -12.96 -1.95 0.71
CA CYS A 248 -14.18 -2.69 0.37
C CYS A 248 -14.51 -3.77 1.40
N TRP A 249 -13.50 -4.46 1.96
CA TRP A 249 -13.73 -5.41 3.06
C TRP A 249 -14.23 -4.71 4.33
N VAL A 250 -13.72 -3.52 4.65
CA VAL A 250 -14.17 -2.72 5.80
C VAL A 250 -15.59 -2.20 5.61
N GLU A 251 -16.00 -1.91 4.36
CA GLU A 251 -17.37 -1.53 4.06
C GLU A 251 -18.33 -2.72 4.18
N ASP A 252 -18.04 -3.82 3.49
CA ASP A 252 -18.80 -5.06 3.53
C ASP A 252 -17.88 -6.28 3.32
N PRO A 253 -17.52 -7.00 4.41
CA PRO A 253 -16.68 -8.20 4.33
C PRO A 253 -17.23 -9.31 3.43
N ASN A 254 -18.55 -9.35 3.23
CA ASN A 254 -19.24 -10.35 2.42
C ASN A 254 -19.65 -9.82 1.03
N GLY A 255 -19.32 -8.56 0.74
CA GLY A 255 -19.72 -7.85 -0.47
C GLY A 255 -19.01 -8.33 -1.73
N ASP A 256 -19.64 -8.08 -2.87
CA ASP A 256 -19.11 -8.50 -4.18
C ASP A 256 -17.82 -7.76 -4.55
N TYR A 257 -17.64 -6.51 -4.14
CA TYR A 257 -16.41 -5.75 -4.42
C TYR A 257 -15.19 -6.43 -3.79
N PHE A 258 -15.28 -6.82 -2.51
CA PHE A 258 -14.19 -7.55 -1.84
C PHE A 258 -13.90 -8.90 -2.51
N LYS A 259 -14.94 -9.69 -2.82
CA LYS A 259 -14.78 -10.99 -3.49
C LYS A 259 -14.09 -10.87 -4.86
N LYS A 260 -14.46 -9.87 -5.65
CA LYS A 260 -13.84 -9.60 -6.95
C LYS A 260 -12.38 -9.15 -6.81
N HIS A 261 -12.08 -8.31 -5.81
CA HIS A 261 -10.70 -7.96 -5.46
C HIS A 261 -9.85 -9.16 -5.04
N LEU A 262 -10.42 -10.06 -4.24
CA LEU A 262 -9.74 -11.26 -3.75
C LEU A 262 -9.35 -12.17 -4.92
N ALA A 263 -10.24 -12.32 -5.91
CA ALA A 263 -9.98 -13.07 -7.13
C ALA A 263 -8.84 -12.49 -7.99
N ARG A 264 -8.49 -11.21 -7.80
CA ARG A 264 -7.41 -10.50 -8.52
C ARG A 264 -6.06 -10.49 -7.82
N ILE A 265 -5.94 -11.11 -6.65
CA ILE A 265 -4.63 -11.21 -5.98
C ILE A 265 -3.59 -11.98 -6.83
N PRO A 266 -3.92 -13.11 -7.49
CA PRO A 266 -2.93 -13.85 -8.28
C PRO A 266 -2.31 -13.05 -9.42
N ASP A 267 -3.03 -12.08 -10.01
CA ASP A 267 -2.53 -11.19 -11.07
C ASP A 267 -1.27 -10.40 -10.65
N TYR A 268 -1.05 -10.27 -9.33
CA TYR A 268 0.03 -9.51 -8.72
C TYR A 268 1.19 -10.38 -8.23
N ILE A 269 1.07 -11.71 -8.26
CA ILE A 269 2.05 -12.61 -7.65
C ILE A 269 2.96 -13.20 -8.72
N TRP A 270 4.25 -13.15 -8.48
CA TRP A 270 5.28 -13.66 -9.39
C TRP A 270 6.25 -14.57 -8.67
N VAL A 271 6.54 -15.72 -9.28
CA VAL A 271 7.56 -16.67 -8.81
C VAL A 271 8.79 -16.53 -9.69
N ALA A 272 9.94 -16.31 -9.06
CA ALA A 272 11.24 -16.17 -9.68
C ALA A 272 12.26 -17.06 -8.96
N GLU A 273 13.51 -17.05 -9.45
CA GLU A 273 14.64 -17.81 -8.90
C GLU A 273 14.97 -17.46 -7.44
N ASP A 274 14.63 -16.25 -7.01
CA ASP A 274 14.80 -15.72 -5.67
C ASP A 274 13.55 -15.88 -4.79
N GLY A 275 12.49 -16.53 -5.28
CA GLY A 275 11.27 -16.80 -4.53
C GLY A 275 10.03 -16.10 -5.08
N MET A 276 9.01 -15.95 -4.25
CA MET A 276 7.72 -15.37 -4.61
C MET A 276 7.60 -13.92 -4.15
N LYS A 277 7.30 -13.01 -5.09
CA LYS A 277 7.18 -11.57 -4.85
C LYS A 277 5.87 -11.00 -5.40
N MET A 278 5.49 -9.83 -4.90
CA MET A 278 4.37 -9.06 -5.44
C MET A 278 4.89 -8.05 -6.48
N GLN A 279 4.36 -8.09 -7.69
CA GLN A 279 4.61 -7.07 -8.72
C GLN A 279 3.61 -5.92 -8.58
N SER A 280 3.90 -4.72 -9.10
CA SER A 280 2.89 -3.64 -9.15
C SER A 280 1.85 -3.88 -10.24
N PHE A 281 2.30 -4.33 -11.40
CA PHE A 281 1.51 -4.83 -12.51
C PHE A 281 2.54 -5.41 -13.48
N GLY A 282 2.13 -6.34 -14.33
CA GLY A 282 3.04 -6.84 -15.35
C GLY A 282 3.42 -5.73 -16.34
N SER A 283 4.59 -5.87 -16.96
CA SER A 283 5.09 -5.00 -18.03
C SER A 283 4.72 -5.51 -19.43
N GLN A 284 3.70 -6.36 -19.56
CA GLN A 284 3.48 -7.18 -20.76
C GLN A 284 3.37 -6.36 -22.05
N GLN A 285 2.59 -5.27 -22.03
CA GLN A 285 2.40 -4.40 -23.19
C GLN A 285 3.66 -3.57 -23.50
N TRP A 286 4.35 -3.11 -22.46
CA TRP A 286 5.59 -2.34 -22.58
C TRP A 286 6.70 -3.19 -23.20
N ASP A 287 6.93 -4.38 -22.65
CA ASP A 287 7.95 -5.32 -23.09
C ASP A 287 7.65 -5.84 -24.50
N THR A 288 6.40 -6.17 -24.80
CA THR A 288 6.01 -6.61 -26.15
C THR A 288 6.22 -5.49 -27.18
N GLY A 289 5.89 -4.25 -26.84
CA GLY A 289 6.09 -3.09 -27.71
C GLY A 289 7.57 -2.86 -28.05
N PHE A 290 8.47 -2.98 -27.07
CA PHE A 290 9.90 -2.87 -27.33
C PHE A 290 10.50 -4.10 -28.03
N ALA A 291 10.07 -5.31 -27.66
CA ALA A 291 10.53 -6.53 -28.29
C ALA A 291 10.23 -6.55 -29.79
N ILE A 292 9.02 -6.16 -30.20
CA ILE A 292 8.67 -6.08 -31.63
C ILE A 292 9.51 -5.04 -32.35
N GLN A 293 9.75 -3.86 -31.76
CA GLN A 293 10.61 -2.84 -32.36
C GLN A 293 12.04 -3.35 -32.55
N ALA A 294 12.60 -4.03 -31.55
CA ALA A 294 13.93 -4.62 -31.62
C ALA A 294 14.01 -5.73 -32.69
N LEU A 295 13.02 -6.61 -32.74
CA LEU A 295 12.95 -7.69 -33.72
C LEU A 295 12.84 -7.17 -35.16
N LEU A 296 12.03 -6.15 -35.40
CA LEU A 296 11.92 -5.52 -36.72
C LEU A 296 13.25 -4.89 -37.16
N ALA A 297 14.04 -4.32 -36.24
CA ALA A 297 15.33 -3.72 -36.53
C ALA A 297 16.41 -4.73 -36.97
N THR A 298 16.20 -6.04 -36.74
CA THR A 298 17.14 -7.09 -37.17
C THR A 298 17.12 -7.36 -38.68
N ASN A 299 16.07 -6.91 -39.38
CA ASN A 299 15.79 -7.26 -40.79
C ASN A 299 15.66 -8.78 -41.07
N LEU A 300 15.38 -9.59 -40.05
CA LEU A 300 15.17 -11.06 -40.17
C LEU A 300 13.69 -11.43 -40.32
N THR A 301 12.85 -10.53 -40.86
CA THR A 301 11.38 -10.69 -40.87
C THR A 301 10.90 -11.99 -41.51
N ASP A 302 11.63 -12.50 -42.49
CA ASP A 302 11.30 -13.76 -43.18
C ASP A 302 11.48 -14.98 -42.26
N GLU A 303 12.37 -14.91 -41.27
CA GLU A 303 12.63 -15.98 -40.29
C GLU A 303 11.71 -15.88 -39.07
N ILE A 304 11.35 -14.66 -38.65
CA ILE A 304 10.60 -14.39 -37.41
C ILE A 304 9.15 -13.94 -37.65
N GLY A 305 8.62 -14.12 -38.87
CA GLY A 305 7.30 -13.63 -39.25
C GLY A 305 6.17 -14.10 -38.32
N ASP A 306 6.21 -15.34 -37.83
CA ASP A 306 5.20 -15.85 -36.90
C ASP A 306 5.23 -15.15 -35.53
N VAL A 307 6.43 -14.86 -35.01
CA VAL A 307 6.63 -14.14 -33.75
C VAL A 307 6.07 -12.72 -33.87
N LEU A 308 6.39 -12.02 -34.96
CA LEU A 308 5.89 -10.67 -35.23
C LEU A 308 4.36 -10.65 -35.36
N ARG A 309 3.78 -11.62 -36.06
CA ARG A 309 2.32 -11.77 -36.20
C ARG A 309 1.63 -11.94 -34.86
N ARG A 310 2.17 -12.80 -33.98
CA ARG A 310 1.65 -13.01 -32.63
C ARG A 310 1.79 -11.77 -31.75
N GLY A 311 2.93 -11.09 -31.81
CA GLY A 311 3.15 -9.83 -31.09
C GLY A 311 2.16 -8.75 -31.51
N HIS A 312 1.94 -8.59 -32.82
CA HIS A 312 0.94 -7.68 -33.35
C HIS A 312 -0.49 -8.05 -32.89
N ASP A 313 -0.86 -9.33 -32.93
CA ASP A 313 -2.17 -9.79 -32.47
C ASP A 313 -2.38 -9.50 -30.97
N PHE A 314 -1.35 -9.70 -30.14
CA PHE A 314 -1.38 -9.32 -28.72
C PHE A 314 -1.61 -7.82 -28.52
N ILE A 315 -0.85 -6.97 -29.22
CA ILE A 315 -1.01 -5.50 -29.13
C ILE A 315 -2.42 -5.08 -29.56
N LYS A 316 -2.91 -5.63 -30.68
CA LYS A 316 -4.25 -5.31 -31.20
C LYS A 316 -5.35 -5.69 -30.21
N LYS A 317 -5.25 -6.86 -29.58
CA LYS A 317 -6.22 -7.33 -28.57
C LYS A 317 -6.14 -6.56 -27.26
N SER A 318 -4.99 -5.96 -26.95
CA SER A 318 -4.74 -5.17 -25.74
C SER A 318 -5.14 -3.70 -25.88
N GLN A 319 -5.55 -3.26 -27.07
CA GLN A 319 -6.01 -1.89 -27.29
C GLN A 319 -7.31 -1.63 -26.51
N VAL A 320 -7.32 -0.56 -25.72
CA VAL A 320 -8.51 -0.11 -24.99
C VAL A 320 -9.52 0.46 -25.99
N CYS A 321 -10.65 -0.20 -26.16
CA CYS A 321 -11.67 0.15 -27.17
C CYS A 321 -12.89 0.89 -26.62
N SER A 322 -12.99 1.07 -25.30
CA SER A 322 -14.16 1.68 -24.66
C SER A 322 -13.76 2.47 -23.42
N SER A 323 -14.35 3.66 -23.27
CA SER A 323 -14.44 4.36 -21.99
C SER A 323 -15.71 3.90 -21.26
N LEU A 324 -15.68 3.71 -19.93
CA LEU A 324 -16.93 3.63 -19.18
C LEU A 324 -17.71 4.95 -19.36
N HIS A 325 -18.91 4.90 -19.95
CA HIS A 325 -19.78 6.06 -20.11
C HIS A 325 -20.36 6.50 -18.75
N LEU A 326 -20.14 7.77 -18.40
CA LEU A 326 -20.58 8.42 -17.17
C LEU A 326 -22.01 8.94 -17.31
N SER A 327 -22.97 8.35 -16.59
CA SER A 327 -24.28 9.01 -16.36
C SER A 327 -24.40 9.65 -14.98
N THR A 328 -23.40 9.54 -14.09
CA THR A 328 -23.59 9.89 -12.66
C THR A 328 -22.40 10.49 -11.91
N PHE A 329 -21.40 11.09 -12.57
CA PHE A 329 -20.34 11.81 -11.85
C PHE A 329 -19.71 13.03 -12.54
N VAL A 330 -19.26 13.95 -11.68
CA VAL A 330 -19.00 15.39 -11.86
C VAL A 330 -17.55 15.71 -12.25
N TYR A 331 -16.79 14.75 -12.78
CA TYR A 331 -15.42 15.03 -13.23
C TYR A 331 -15.22 14.53 -14.65
N PRO A 332 -15.47 15.38 -15.68
CA PRO A 332 -14.91 15.13 -16.99
C PRO A 332 -13.39 15.14 -16.86
N ILE A 333 -12.77 14.01 -17.16
CA ILE A 333 -11.37 13.93 -17.49
C ILE A 333 -11.22 14.70 -18.80
N LEU A 334 -10.59 15.89 -18.74
CA LEU A 334 -10.10 16.61 -19.92
C LEU A 334 -8.65 16.22 -20.16
#